data_AF-A0A8T0I8N8-F1
#
_entry.id   AF-A0A8T0I8N8-F1
#
_cell.length_a   1.000
_cell.length_b   1.000
_cell.length_c   1.000
_cell.angle_alpha   90.00
_cell.angle_beta   90.00
_cell.angle_gamma   90.00
#
_symmetry.space_group_name_H-M   'P 1'
#
loop_
_entity.id
_entity.type
_entity.pdbx_description
1 polymer ?
#
loop_
_entity_poly.entity_id
_entity_poly.type
_entity_poly.pdbx_seq_one_letter_code
_entity_poly.pdbx_strand_id
1 'polypeptide(L)'
;MPLGGVFVIDVLGIPAESKVVQKWTLENLATSTEIQYLGYPIPAVGQTAPSAQQLLNLLPFEIDIILPSFIIHWNPNPEIGWWDTITETWQTEGVSDIAYNHETFKVLFQTTKAKPHAVIQSRVREYPYKSWNCRPTSEKTALFTLKTVMSEVVFKVGDGWCQLVQPSFPVVADLLTQQFPPKVLLQQLSRRGLQIMPEDDDAQYCGVKVKVSDVQRLIQTTSSCNYLLMQDRTPLPC
;
A
#
# COMPACT_ATOMS: atom_id res chain seq x y z
N MET A 1 4.53 -2.08 -0.36
CA MET A 1 3.27 -1.63 -1.00
C MET A 1 2.94 -0.25 -0.47
N PRO A 2 2.53 0.71 -1.32
CA PRO A 2 2.11 2.04 -0.88
C PRO A 2 0.73 2.00 -0.22
N LEU A 3 0.55 2.74 0.87
CA LEU A 3 -0.69 2.91 1.62
C LEU A 3 -1.17 4.35 1.50
N GLY A 4 -2.48 4.55 1.34
CA GLY A 4 -3.07 5.89 1.30
C GLY A 4 -2.86 6.69 0.01
N GLY A 5 -2.05 6.17 -0.92
CA GLY A 5 -1.74 6.82 -2.19
C GLY A 5 -0.26 7.14 -2.33
N VAL A 6 0.06 7.85 -3.41
CA VAL A 6 1.40 8.34 -3.73
C VAL A 6 1.30 9.85 -3.90
N PHE A 7 2.26 10.58 -3.36
CA PHE A 7 2.38 12.02 -3.54
C PHE A 7 3.69 12.33 -4.26
N VAL A 8 3.66 13.32 -5.15
CA VAL A 8 4.79 13.67 -6.01
C VAL A 8 5.35 15.01 -5.57
N ILE A 9 6.67 15.06 -5.45
CA ILE A 9 7.41 16.27 -5.10
C ILE A 9 8.25 16.64 -6.32
N ASP A 10 7.87 17.74 -6.96
CA ASP A 10 8.58 18.27 -8.11
C ASP A 10 9.14 19.66 -7.78
N VAL A 11 10.35 19.92 -8.28
CA VAL A 11 11.00 21.24 -8.17
C VAL A 11 10.78 21.98 -9.47
N LEU A 12 10.05 23.09 -9.39
CA LEU A 12 9.66 23.90 -10.53
C LEU A 12 10.48 25.19 -10.61
N GLY A 13 10.80 25.60 -11.84
CA GLY A 13 11.39 26.89 -12.12
C GLY A 13 10.33 27.99 -12.10
N ILE A 14 10.56 29.01 -11.28
CA ILE A 14 9.70 30.19 -11.24
C ILE A 14 10.13 31.12 -12.37
N PRO A 15 9.21 31.58 -13.23
CA PRO A 15 9.54 32.54 -14.29
C PRO A 15 10.01 33.87 -13.70
N ALA A 16 10.85 34.59 -14.46
CA ALA A 16 11.37 35.88 -14.02
C ALA A 16 10.23 36.90 -13.83
N GLU A 17 10.19 37.54 -12.65
CA GLU A 17 9.19 38.57 -12.34
C GLU A 17 9.29 39.79 -13.27
N SER A 18 8.14 40.37 -13.63
CA SER A 18 8.10 41.64 -14.37
C SER A 18 8.68 42.76 -13.52
N LYS A 19 9.58 43.57 -14.09
CA LYS A 19 10.17 44.73 -13.41
C LYS A 19 9.56 46.01 -13.95
N VAL A 20 9.04 46.86 -13.07
CA VAL A 20 8.64 48.22 -13.46
C VAL A 20 9.87 49.11 -13.45
N VAL A 21 10.22 49.67 -14.61
CA VAL A 21 11.28 50.66 -14.74
C VAL A 21 10.64 51.95 -15.23
N GLN A 22 10.62 52.96 -14.35
CA GLN A 22 9.91 54.23 -14.54
C GLN A 22 8.40 54.03 -14.75
N LYS A 23 7.87 54.33 -15.96
CA LYS A 23 6.46 54.17 -16.36
C LYS A 23 6.23 52.94 -17.24
N TRP A 24 7.25 52.10 -17.44
CA TRP A 24 7.19 50.93 -18.29
C TRP A 24 7.32 49.66 -17.46
N THR A 25 6.46 48.68 -17.74
CA THR A 25 6.60 47.33 -17.19
C THR A 25 7.43 46.51 -18.17
N LEU A 26 8.63 46.14 -17.76
CA LEU A 26 9.50 45.22 -18.48
C LEU A 26 9.15 43.80 -18.05
N GLU A 27 8.53 43.07 -18.96
CA GLU A 27 8.25 41.66 -18.81
C GLU A 27 9.25 40.88 -19.66
N ASN A 28 9.86 39.84 -19.09
CA ASN A 28 10.73 38.98 -19.84
C ASN A 28 9.86 38.01 -20.67
N LEU A 29 9.66 38.34 -21.95
CA LEU A 29 8.96 37.50 -22.94
C LEU A 29 9.79 36.28 -23.34
N ALA A 30 10.41 35.58 -22.39
CA ALA A 30 11.03 34.28 -22.62
C ALA A 30 9.95 33.18 -22.69
N THR A 31 9.20 33.21 -23.80
CA THR A 31 8.77 32.10 -24.68
C THR A 31 8.55 30.68 -24.14
N SER A 32 8.04 30.48 -22.92
CA SER A 32 7.41 29.20 -22.61
C SER A 32 6.27 29.38 -21.61
N THR A 33 5.05 29.08 -22.07
CA THR A 33 3.90 28.80 -21.19
C THR A 33 4.00 27.45 -20.51
N GLU A 34 5.06 26.67 -20.77
CA GLU A 34 5.25 25.34 -20.21
C GLU A 34 5.97 25.40 -18.85
N ILE A 35 5.53 24.53 -17.95
CA ILE A 35 6.10 24.37 -16.61
C ILE A 35 7.53 23.83 -16.74
N GLN A 36 8.50 24.58 -16.21
CA GLN A 36 9.90 24.15 -16.20
C GLN A 36 10.17 23.26 -14.98
N TYR A 37 10.47 21.99 -15.22
CA TYR A 37 10.93 21.06 -14.18
C TYR A 37 12.45 21.13 -14.05
N LEU A 38 12.96 21.49 -12.87
CA LEU A 38 14.40 21.67 -12.62
C LEU A 38 15.09 20.40 -12.12
N GLY A 39 14.30 19.43 -11.62
CA GLY A 39 14.82 18.28 -10.91
C GLY A 39 15.46 18.66 -9.57
N TYR A 40 15.90 17.65 -8.81
CA TYR A 40 16.59 17.85 -7.55
C TYR A 40 17.74 16.85 -7.38
N PRO A 41 18.92 17.28 -6.90
CA PRO A 41 19.29 18.68 -6.60
C PRO A 41 19.43 19.56 -7.84
N ILE A 42 19.21 20.86 -7.67
CA ILE A 42 19.31 21.85 -8.75
C ILE A 42 20.79 21.95 -9.20
N PRO A 43 21.09 21.70 -10.50
CA PRO A 43 22.45 21.85 -11.02
C PRO A 43 22.99 23.27 -10.85
N ALA A 44 24.32 23.41 -10.74
CA ALA A 44 24.95 24.72 -10.77
C ALA A 44 24.71 25.42 -12.12
N VAL A 45 24.69 26.76 -12.12
CA VAL A 45 24.45 27.56 -13.33
C VAL A 45 25.43 27.16 -14.44
N GLY A 46 24.89 26.76 -15.59
CA GLY A 46 25.68 26.29 -16.75
C GLY A 46 25.98 24.79 -16.78
N GLN A 47 25.53 24.02 -15.78
CA GLN A 47 25.63 22.55 -15.79
C GLN A 47 24.26 21.91 -16.06
N THR A 48 24.27 20.78 -16.78
CA THR A 48 23.06 20.00 -17.08
C THR A 48 22.73 18.95 -16.02
N ALA A 49 23.67 18.66 -15.12
CA ALA A 49 23.53 17.67 -14.05
C ALA A 49 24.25 18.15 -12.78
N PRO A 50 23.79 17.72 -11.59
CA PRO A 50 24.45 18.08 -10.34
C PRO A 50 25.83 17.43 -10.23
N SER A 51 26.78 18.17 -9.66
CA SER A 51 28.15 17.69 -9.45
C SER A 51 28.22 16.65 -8.30
N ALA A 52 29.26 15.81 -8.31
CA ALA A 52 29.47 14.81 -7.26
C ALA A 52 29.55 15.42 -5.85
N GLN A 53 30.14 16.61 -5.72
CA GLN A 53 30.22 17.33 -4.45
C GLN A 53 28.86 17.85 -3.97
N GLN A 54 27.98 18.26 -4.89
CA GLN A 54 26.60 18.66 -4.54
C GLN A 54 25.77 17.48 -4.06
N LEU A 55 25.96 16.30 -4.66
CA LEU A 55 25.29 15.07 -4.23
C LEU A 55 25.73 14.60 -2.84
N LEU A 56 26.98 14.88 -2.46
CA LEU A 56 27.50 14.54 -1.12
C LEU A 56 27.00 15.49 -0.02
N ASN A 57 26.65 16.73 -0.35
CA ASN A 57 26.28 17.77 0.61
C ASN A 57 24.81 18.18 0.46
N LEU A 58 23.91 17.20 0.26
CA LEU A 58 22.48 17.46 0.16
C LEU A 58 21.90 17.82 1.54
N LEU A 59 21.32 19.01 1.64
CA LEU A 59 20.51 19.37 2.79
C LEU A 59 19.10 18.79 2.61
N PRO A 60 18.60 18.02 3.59
CA PRO A 60 17.23 17.55 3.54
C PRO A 60 16.25 18.73 3.65
N PHE A 61 15.07 18.57 3.07
CA PHE A 61 13.95 19.47 3.24
C PHE A 61 12.79 18.75 3.92
N GLU A 62 12.00 19.50 4.67
CA GLU A 62 10.91 18.98 5.49
C GLU A 62 9.58 18.98 4.73
N ILE A 63 8.77 17.96 4.99
CA ILE A 63 7.45 17.75 4.39
C ILE A 63 6.44 17.47 5.50
N ASP A 64 5.37 18.26 5.52
CA ASP A 64 4.18 18.06 6.37
C ASP A 64 3.00 17.69 5.47
N ILE A 65 2.48 16.46 5.63
CA ILE A 65 1.33 15.95 4.87
C ILE A 65 0.29 15.32 5.79
N ILE A 66 -0.97 15.38 5.35
CA ILE A 66 -2.09 14.72 6.02
C ILE A 66 -2.36 13.39 5.32
N LEU A 67 -2.33 12.30 6.09
CA LEU A 67 -2.66 10.98 5.61
C LEU A 67 -4.17 10.70 5.70
N PRO A 68 -4.70 9.81 4.83
CA PRO A 68 -6.05 9.31 4.97
C PRO A 68 -6.28 8.60 6.31
N SER A 69 -7.38 8.94 6.99
CA SER A 69 -7.71 8.44 8.33
C SER A 69 -8.08 6.95 8.41
N PHE A 70 -8.26 6.29 7.26
CA PHE A 70 -8.62 4.87 7.20
C PHE A 70 -7.42 3.92 7.25
N ILE A 71 -6.19 4.44 7.27
CA ILE A 71 -4.97 3.61 7.25
C ILE A 71 -4.69 3.07 8.66
N ILE A 72 -4.39 1.77 8.73
CA ILE A 72 -3.94 1.11 9.94
C ILE A 72 -2.43 1.33 10.09
N HIS A 73 -2.07 2.11 11.11
CA HIS A 73 -0.68 2.32 11.50
C HIS A 73 -0.29 1.30 12.56
N TRP A 74 0.54 0.34 12.16
CA TRP A 74 0.94 -0.75 13.06
C TRP A 74 2.19 -0.45 13.87
N ASN A 75 3.01 0.51 13.42
CA ASN A 75 4.20 0.98 14.11
C ASN A 75 3.92 2.42 14.58
N PRO A 76 4.59 2.92 15.64
CA PRO A 76 4.39 4.30 16.13
C PRO A 76 4.62 5.35 15.05
N ASN A 77 5.68 5.17 14.24
CA ASN A 77 5.95 5.97 13.07
C ASN A 77 5.77 5.12 11.80
N PRO A 78 5.09 5.64 10.76
CA PRO A 78 4.99 4.97 9.47
C PRO A 78 6.35 4.94 8.77
N GLU A 79 6.56 3.95 7.91
CA GLU A 79 7.69 3.96 6.98
C GLU A 79 7.31 4.77 5.75
N ILE A 80 8.20 5.64 5.31
CA ILE A 80 8.04 6.47 4.12
C ILE A 80 9.13 6.08 3.15
N GLY A 81 8.74 5.80 1.92
CA GLY A 81 9.68 5.51 0.84
C GLY A 81 9.43 6.38 -0.37
N TRP A 82 10.46 6.54 -1.19
CA TRP A 82 10.39 7.12 -2.51
C TRP A 82 10.52 6.04 -3.60
N TRP A 83 9.89 6.27 -4.74
CA TRP A 83 9.92 5.34 -5.86
C TRP A 83 11.21 5.50 -6.65
N ASP A 84 12.00 4.43 -6.73
CA ASP A 84 13.14 4.35 -7.63
C ASP A 84 12.72 3.73 -8.96
N THR A 85 12.75 4.54 -10.02
CA THR A 85 12.37 4.13 -11.37
C THR A 85 13.37 3.17 -12.02
N ILE A 86 14.61 3.08 -11.50
CA ILE A 86 15.64 2.20 -12.07
C ILE A 86 15.46 0.78 -11.55
N THR A 87 15.30 0.63 -10.23
CA THR A 87 15.10 -0.67 -9.60
C THR A 87 13.63 -1.10 -9.56
N GLU A 88 12.69 -0.20 -9.87
CA GLU A 88 11.25 -0.38 -9.73
C GLU A 88 10.86 -0.80 -8.31
N THR A 89 11.51 -0.19 -7.31
CA THR A 89 11.29 -0.48 -5.90
C THR A 89 11.09 0.78 -5.06
N TRP A 90 10.42 0.62 -3.92
CA TRP A 90 10.35 1.65 -2.90
C TRP A 90 11.63 1.65 -2.06
N GLN A 91 12.29 2.80 -1.98
CA GLN A 91 13.53 3.00 -1.24
C GLN A 91 13.28 3.94 -0.06
N THR A 92 13.93 3.70 1.07
CA THR A 92 13.84 4.54 2.28
C THR A 92 15.08 5.41 2.49
N GLU A 93 16.12 5.21 1.69
CA GLU A 93 17.38 5.95 1.82
C GLU A 93 17.18 7.44 1.55
N GLY A 94 17.70 8.29 2.44
CA GLY A 94 17.58 9.74 2.30
C GLY A 94 16.25 10.30 2.80
N VAL A 95 15.42 9.49 3.45
CA VAL A 95 14.28 9.91 4.28
C VAL A 95 14.66 9.79 5.76
N SER A 96 14.40 10.81 6.56
CA SER A 96 14.75 10.87 7.99
C SER A 96 13.68 11.61 8.82
N ASP A 97 13.86 11.59 10.14
CA ASP A 97 13.10 12.41 11.10
C ASP A 97 11.58 12.28 10.98
N ILE A 98 11.11 11.05 10.78
CA ILE A 98 9.69 10.74 10.63
C ILE A 98 8.99 10.86 11.99
N ALA A 99 8.01 11.76 12.07
CA ALA A 99 7.11 11.91 13.20
C ALA A 99 5.66 11.84 12.72
N TYR A 100 4.85 11.04 13.42
CA TYR A 100 3.43 10.89 13.11
C TYR A 100 2.53 11.29 14.27
N ASN A 101 1.54 12.13 13.96
CA ASN A 101 0.51 12.53 14.91
C ASN A 101 -0.80 11.79 14.59
N HIS A 102 -1.16 10.84 15.45
CA HIS A 102 -2.37 10.00 15.31
C HIS A 102 -3.70 10.77 15.43
N GLU A 103 -3.72 11.94 16.09
CA GLU A 103 -4.95 12.73 16.28
C GLU A 103 -5.26 13.57 15.02
N THR A 104 -4.22 14.11 14.38
CA THR A 104 -4.36 14.98 13.20
C THR A 104 -4.09 14.25 11.88
N PHE A 105 -3.69 12.98 11.94
CA PHE A 105 -3.24 12.18 10.79
C PHE A 105 -2.08 12.84 10.02
N LYS A 106 -1.30 13.70 10.69
CA LYS A 106 -0.18 14.41 10.09
C LYS A 106 1.12 13.63 10.20
N VAL A 107 1.82 13.51 9.09
CA VAL A 107 3.19 12.98 9.03
C VAL A 107 4.13 14.13 8.67
N LEU A 108 5.11 14.32 9.54
CA LEU A 108 6.25 15.19 9.31
C LEU A 108 7.47 14.31 9.02
N PHE A 109 8.23 14.62 7.98
CA PHE A 109 9.47 13.92 7.69
C PHE A 109 10.41 14.80 6.86
N GLN A 110 11.69 14.42 6.85
CA GLN A 110 12.71 15.07 6.05
C GLN A 110 13.14 14.16 4.89
N THR A 111 13.39 14.74 3.72
CA THR A 111 13.88 13.98 2.56
C THR A 111 14.92 14.76 1.76
N THR A 112 15.85 14.04 1.15
CA THR A 112 16.83 14.56 0.18
C THR A 112 16.46 14.22 -1.27
N LYS A 113 15.25 13.70 -1.50
CA LYS A 113 14.78 13.24 -2.81
C LYS A 113 13.53 14.02 -3.20
N ALA A 114 13.53 14.71 -4.32
CA ALA A 114 12.30 15.22 -4.95
C ALA A 114 11.85 14.19 -6.00
N LYS A 115 11.06 13.21 -5.53
CA LYS A 115 10.57 12.05 -6.29
C LYS A 115 9.16 11.68 -5.78
N PRO A 116 8.43 10.76 -6.42
CA PRO A 116 7.21 10.21 -5.84
C PRO A 116 7.50 9.52 -4.50
N HIS A 117 6.76 9.89 -3.46
CA HIS A 117 6.84 9.32 -2.12
C HIS A 117 5.50 8.69 -1.72
N ALA A 118 5.55 7.72 -0.82
CA ALA A 118 4.38 7.11 -0.23
C ALA A 118 4.70 6.59 1.18
N VAL A 119 3.66 6.46 1.99
CA VAL A 119 3.73 5.59 3.17
C VAL A 119 3.78 4.16 2.67
N ILE A 120 4.78 3.40 3.08
CA ILE A 120 4.97 2.03 2.62
C ILE A 120 4.79 1.05 3.76
N GLN A 121 4.36 -0.15 3.39
CA GLN A 121 4.28 -1.28 4.30
C GLN A 121 4.73 -2.56 3.61
N SER A 122 5.33 -3.47 4.38
CA SER A 122 5.62 -4.83 3.95
C SER A 122 4.33 -5.54 3.52
N ARG A 123 4.33 -6.04 2.28
CA ARG A 123 3.26 -6.89 1.73
C ARG A 123 3.14 -8.22 2.47
N VAL A 124 4.28 -8.69 2.99
CA VAL A 124 4.41 -10.01 3.61
C VAL A 124 4.28 -10.00 5.12
N ARG A 125 3.82 -8.87 5.70
CA ARG A 125 3.67 -8.71 7.16
C ARG A 125 2.84 -9.81 7.82
N GLU A 126 1.74 -10.20 7.18
CA GLU A 126 0.81 -11.20 7.72
C GLU A 126 1.18 -12.64 7.32
N TYR A 127 2.40 -12.87 6.82
CA TYR A 127 2.80 -14.16 6.27
C TYR A 127 4.01 -14.75 6.99
N PRO A 128 4.11 -16.09 7.04
CA PRO A 128 3.13 -17.08 6.55
C PRO A 128 1.87 -17.20 7.43
N TYR A 129 0.78 -17.73 6.86
CA TYR A 129 -0.39 -18.10 7.66
C TYR A 129 -0.06 -19.27 8.58
N LYS A 130 -0.42 -19.15 9.86
CA LYS A 130 -0.16 -20.18 10.88
C LYS A 130 -1.26 -21.24 10.87
N SER A 131 -2.51 -20.81 10.83
CA SER A 131 -3.67 -21.70 10.77
C SER A 131 -4.91 -20.96 10.32
N TRP A 132 -5.92 -21.71 9.90
CA TRP A 132 -7.26 -21.20 9.66
C TRP A 132 -8.28 -22.18 10.23
N ASN A 133 -9.43 -21.68 10.65
CA ASN A 133 -10.56 -22.51 11.04
C ASN A 133 -11.87 -21.86 10.59
N CYS A 134 -12.90 -22.69 10.40
CA CYS A 134 -14.23 -22.25 10.07
C CYS A 134 -15.21 -22.93 11.02
N ARG A 135 -15.92 -22.14 11.83
CA ARG A 135 -16.88 -22.63 12.82
C ARG A 135 -18.30 -22.20 12.44
N PRO A 136 -19.25 -23.12 12.21
CA PRO A 136 -20.63 -22.75 11.97
C PRO A 136 -21.22 -22.03 13.19
N THR A 137 -22.00 -20.98 12.94
CA THR A 137 -22.71 -20.20 13.97
C THR A 137 -24.22 -20.30 13.81
N SER A 138 -24.71 -20.50 12.59
CA SER A 138 -26.10 -20.81 12.28
C SER A 138 -26.18 -21.69 11.02
N GLU A 139 -27.38 -22.04 10.57
CA GLU A 139 -27.60 -22.80 9.33
C GLU A 139 -26.98 -22.13 8.09
N LYS A 140 -26.90 -20.80 8.08
CA LYS A 140 -26.45 -20.01 6.92
C LYS A 140 -25.24 -19.13 7.21
N THR A 141 -24.63 -19.25 8.40
CA THR A 141 -23.50 -18.40 8.79
C THR A 141 -22.41 -19.19 9.50
N ALA A 142 -21.17 -18.79 9.27
CA ALA A 142 -19.99 -19.32 9.94
C ALA A 142 -19.03 -18.19 10.34
N LEU A 143 -18.18 -18.45 11.33
CA LEU A 143 -17.02 -17.63 11.63
C LEU A 143 -15.79 -18.27 11.01
N PHE A 144 -15.11 -17.53 10.16
CA PHE A 144 -13.83 -17.91 9.58
C PHE A 144 -12.73 -17.14 10.31
N THR A 145 -11.86 -17.85 10.99
CA THR A 145 -10.72 -17.28 11.72
C THR A 145 -9.45 -17.63 10.97
N LEU A 146 -8.71 -16.60 10.55
CA LEU A 146 -7.39 -16.71 9.94
C LEU A 146 -6.34 -16.21 10.95
N LYS A 147 -5.42 -17.10 11.32
CA LYS A 147 -4.32 -16.77 12.21
C LYS A 147 -3.04 -16.60 11.40
N THR A 148 -2.44 -15.43 11.49
CA THR A 148 -1.22 -15.06 10.76
C THR A 148 -0.02 -15.03 11.70
N VAL A 149 1.15 -14.60 11.22
CA VAL A 149 2.31 -14.38 12.10
C VAL A 149 2.01 -13.29 13.13
N MET A 150 1.40 -12.19 12.69
CA MET A 150 1.29 -10.93 13.43
C MET A 150 -0.09 -10.69 14.05
N SER A 151 -1.14 -11.26 13.47
CA SER A 151 -2.52 -10.96 13.86
C SER A 151 -3.46 -12.17 13.75
N GLU A 152 -4.66 -12.00 14.28
CA GLU A 152 -5.77 -12.93 14.09
C GLU A 152 -6.93 -12.14 13.48
N VAL A 153 -7.38 -12.57 12.30
CA VAL A 153 -8.43 -11.91 11.54
C VAL A 153 -9.64 -12.81 11.50
N VAL A 154 -10.76 -12.31 12.00
CA VAL A 154 -12.01 -13.08 12.12
C VAL A 154 -13.05 -12.46 11.21
N PHE A 155 -13.69 -13.30 10.41
CA PHE A 155 -14.74 -12.95 9.49
C PHE A 155 -16.02 -13.68 9.84
N LYS A 156 -17.14 -12.98 9.79
CA LYS A 156 -18.45 -13.62 9.72
C LYS A 156 -18.78 -13.83 8.25
N VAL A 157 -19.00 -15.08 7.86
CA VAL A 157 -19.29 -15.48 6.48
C VAL A 157 -20.72 -15.98 6.39
N GLY A 158 -21.43 -15.56 5.35
CA GLY A 158 -22.75 -16.06 5.00
C GLY A 158 -22.85 -16.32 3.49
N ASP A 159 -24.09 -16.35 2.97
CA ASP A 159 -24.34 -16.63 1.57
C ASP A 159 -23.94 -15.46 0.66
N GLY A 160 -22.78 -15.56 0.02
CA GLY A 160 -22.25 -14.53 -0.90
C GLY A 160 -21.67 -13.28 -0.23
N TRP A 161 -21.66 -13.21 1.11
CA TRP A 161 -21.16 -12.07 1.87
C TRP A 161 -20.24 -12.47 3.02
N CYS A 162 -19.42 -11.52 3.43
CA CYS A 162 -18.61 -11.58 4.64
C CYS A 162 -18.56 -10.22 5.33
N GLN A 163 -18.25 -10.24 6.61
CA GLN A 163 -18.15 -9.06 7.46
C GLN A 163 -16.94 -9.23 8.37
N LEU A 164 -16.16 -8.16 8.56
CA LEU A 164 -15.05 -8.19 9.50
C LEU A 164 -15.61 -8.25 10.92
N VAL A 165 -15.05 -9.13 11.75
CA VAL A 165 -15.35 -9.21 13.18
C VAL A 165 -14.13 -8.76 13.99
N GLN A 166 -12.94 -9.21 13.60
CA GLN A 166 -11.66 -8.79 14.17
C GLN A 166 -10.61 -8.63 13.07
N PRO A 167 -9.67 -7.66 13.18
CA PRO A 167 -9.46 -6.76 14.31
C PRO A 167 -10.47 -5.59 14.37
N SER A 168 -10.75 -5.12 15.58
CA SER A 168 -11.74 -4.05 15.84
C SER A 168 -11.07 -2.68 16.05
N PHE A 169 -10.36 -2.19 15.03
CA PHE A 169 -9.76 -0.85 15.10
C PHE A 169 -10.78 0.25 14.77
N PRO A 170 -10.64 1.47 15.33
CA PRO A 170 -11.50 2.59 14.98
C PRO A 170 -11.51 2.90 13.47
N VAL A 171 -10.35 2.75 12.81
CA VAL A 171 -10.17 2.97 11.37
C VAL A 171 -10.85 1.92 10.47
N VAL A 172 -11.33 0.82 11.05
CA VAL A 172 -12.10 -0.23 10.35
C VAL A 172 -13.54 -0.38 10.84
N ALA A 173 -14.06 0.60 11.59
CA ALA A 173 -15.38 0.52 12.21
C ALA A 173 -16.53 0.31 11.20
N ASP A 174 -16.42 0.90 10.01
CA ASP A 174 -17.35 0.68 8.90
C ASP A 174 -17.33 -0.77 8.39
N LEU A 175 -16.14 -1.41 8.33
CA LEU A 175 -16.01 -2.82 7.94
C LEU A 175 -16.55 -3.79 9.00
N LEU A 176 -16.60 -3.36 10.26
CA LEU A 176 -17.16 -4.14 11.36
C LEU A 176 -18.69 -4.14 11.36
N THR A 177 -19.33 -3.19 10.70
CA THR A 177 -20.80 -3.02 10.74
C THR A 177 -21.49 -3.44 9.46
N GLN A 178 -20.78 -3.37 8.32
CA GLN A 178 -21.34 -3.65 7.00
C GLN A 178 -20.93 -5.04 6.47
N GLN A 179 -21.79 -5.58 5.60
CA GLN A 179 -21.53 -6.83 4.88
C GLN A 179 -21.05 -6.50 3.46
N PHE A 180 -20.03 -7.24 3.01
CA PHE A 180 -19.43 -7.06 1.70
C PHE A 180 -19.23 -8.41 1.00
N PRO A 181 -19.23 -8.44 -0.34
CA PRO A 181 -18.69 -9.58 -1.06
C PRO A 181 -17.24 -9.86 -0.62
N PRO A 182 -16.81 -11.13 -0.48
CA PRO A 182 -15.47 -11.50 0.00
C PRO A 182 -14.33 -10.72 -0.65
N LYS A 183 -14.32 -10.64 -1.98
CA LYS A 183 -13.28 -9.92 -2.72
C LYS A 183 -13.22 -8.44 -2.36
N VAL A 184 -14.37 -7.80 -2.19
CA VAL A 184 -14.46 -6.38 -1.86
C VAL A 184 -13.93 -6.13 -0.45
N LEU A 185 -14.29 -6.97 0.53
CA LEU A 185 -13.78 -6.85 1.88
C LEU A 185 -12.25 -6.97 1.93
N LEU A 186 -11.69 -7.99 1.27
CA LEU A 186 -10.24 -8.22 1.26
C LEU A 186 -9.49 -7.06 0.58
N GLN A 187 -10.03 -6.49 -0.50
CA GLN A 187 -9.47 -5.29 -1.14
C GLN A 187 -9.54 -4.06 -0.22
N GLN A 188 -10.64 -3.87 0.51
CA GLN A 188 -10.75 -2.77 1.48
C GLN A 188 -9.74 -2.93 2.62
N LEU A 189 -9.55 -4.14 3.14
CA LEU A 189 -8.53 -4.41 4.17
C LEU A 189 -7.11 -4.15 3.66
N SER A 190 -6.81 -4.61 2.45
CA SER A 190 -5.53 -4.35 1.75
C SER A 190 -5.22 -2.86 1.67
N ARG A 191 -6.18 -2.04 1.22
CA ARG A 191 -6.03 -0.58 1.09
C ARG A 191 -5.79 0.13 2.42
N ARG A 192 -6.22 -0.47 3.52
CA ARG A 192 -6.03 0.05 4.89
C ARG A 192 -4.77 -0.47 5.55
N GLY A 193 -3.98 -1.31 4.88
CA GLY A 193 -2.74 -1.85 5.42
C GLY A 193 -2.87 -3.16 6.19
N LEU A 194 -3.98 -3.90 5.99
CA LEU A 194 -4.09 -5.30 6.39
C LEU A 194 -4.10 -6.19 5.13
N GLN A 195 -2.90 -6.53 4.64
CA GLN A 195 -2.73 -7.34 3.44
C GLN A 195 -2.81 -8.84 3.77
N ILE A 196 -3.93 -9.46 3.41
CA ILE A 196 -4.19 -10.90 3.57
C ILE A 196 -4.51 -11.59 2.25
N MET A 197 -4.07 -11.01 1.13
CA MET A 197 -4.08 -11.66 -0.19
C MET A 197 -2.65 -11.72 -0.73
N PRO A 198 -1.95 -12.87 -0.65
CA PRO A 198 -0.59 -12.96 -1.17
C PRO A 198 -0.64 -13.09 -2.69
N GLU A 199 0.40 -12.61 -3.34
CA GLU A 199 0.72 -12.93 -4.74
C GLU A 199 1.89 -13.92 -4.78
N ASP A 200 2.11 -14.58 -5.91
CA ASP A 200 3.18 -15.59 -6.03
C ASP A 200 4.57 -14.97 -5.79
N ASP A 201 4.76 -13.71 -6.17
CA ASP A 201 5.99 -12.94 -5.94
C ASP A 201 6.26 -12.66 -4.45
N ASP A 202 5.24 -12.73 -3.58
CA ASP A 202 5.42 -12.56 -2.13
C ASP A 202 6.14 -13.77 -1.51
N ALA A 203 6.06 -14.95 -2.13
CA ALA A 203 6.59 -16.20 -1.60
C ALA A 203 8.11 -16.15 -1.35
N GLN A 204 8.85 -15.44 -2.21
CA GLN A 204 10.30 -15.26 -2.08
C GLN A 204 10.71 -14.55 -0.78
N TYR A 205 9.84 -13.69 -0.25
CA TYR A 205 10.07 -12.92 0.97
C TYR A 205 9.57 -13.64 2.24
N CYS A 206 8.74 -14.68 2.09
CA CYS A 206 8.19 -15.46 3.20
C CYS A 206 8.95 -16.76 3.46
N GLY A 207 9.92 -17.12 2.63
CA GLY A 207 10.57 -18.44 2.69
C GLY A 207 9.61 -19.61 2.41
N VAL A 208 8.48 -19.34 1.75
CA VAL A 208 7.47 -20.33 1.40
C VAL A 208 7.65 -20.71 -0.06
N LYS A 209 7.60 -22.00 -0.38
CA LYS A 209 7.66 -22.46 -1.76
C LYS A 209 6.31 -22.23 -2.44
N VAL A 210 6.30 -21.56 -3.59
CA VAL A 210 5.09 -21.41 -4.42
C VAL A 210 4.57 -22.80 -4.77
N LYS A 211 3.26 -23.00 -4.56
CA LYS A 211 2.60 -24.26 -4.88
C LYS A 211 2.47 -24.35 -6.41
N VAL A 212 2.94 -25.47 -6.99
CA VAL A 212 2.86 -25.70 -8.44
C VAL A 212 1.39 -25.80 -8.87
N SER A 213 1.00 -24.99 -9.85
CA SER A 213 -0.37 -24.78 -10.32
C SER A 213 -1.04 -26.05 -10.86
N ASP A 214 -0.28 -26.96 -11.50
CA ASP A 214 -0.81 -28.20 -12.06
C ASP A 214 -1.31 -29.17 -10.98
N VAL A 215 -0.61 -29.25 -9.85
CA VAL A 215 -1.00 -30.09 -8.71
C VAL A 215 -2.29 -29.57 -8.06
N GLN A 216 -2.49 -28.26 -8.06
CA GLN A 216 -3.69 -27.66 -7.50
C GLN A 216 -4.92 -27.88 -8.38
N ARG A 217 -4.79 -27.77 -9.71
CA ARG A 217 -5.88 -28.09 -10.64
C ARG A 217 -6.31 -29.55 -10.47
N LEU A 218 -5.35 -30.48 -10.44
CA LEU A 218 -5.63 -31.90 -10.20
C LEU A 218 -6.37 -32.15 -8.88
N ILE A 219 -5.97 -31.52 -7.78
CA ILE A 219 -6.67 -31.67 -6.48
C ILE A 219 -8.07 -31.05 -6.54
N GLN A 220 -8.24 -29.85 -7.11
CA GLN A 220 -9.56 -29.21 -7.23
C GLN A 220 -10.51 -30.05 -8.07
N THR A 221 -10.06 -30.56 -9.23
CA THR A 221 -10.86 -31.45 -10.08
C THR A 221 -11.17 -32.77 -9.37
N THR A 222 -10.22 -33.34 -8.63
CA THR A 222 -10.43 -34.60 -7.88
C THR A 222 -11.39 -34.41 -6.70
N SER A 223 -11.34 -33.28 -6.00
CA SER A 223 -12.29 -32.92 -4.94
C SER A 223 -13.70 -32.67 -5.48
N SER A 224 -13.83 -32.03 -6.65
CA SER A 224 -15.11 -31.87 -7.35
C SER A 224 -15.67 -33.19 -7.87
N CYS A 225 -14.82 -34.09 -8.39
CA CYS A 225 -15.22 -35.44 -8.81
C CYS A 225 -15.64 -36.31 -7.62
N ASN A 226 -14.96 -36.22 -6.47
CA ASN A 226 -15.36 -36.97 -5.27
C ASN A 226 -16.69 -36.44 -4.68
N TYR A 227 -17.00 -35.14 -4.82
CA TYR A 227 -18.29 -34.60 -4.42
C TYR A 227 -19.44 -35.13 -5.30
N LEU A 228 -19.21 -35.27 -6.61
CA LEU A 228 -20.19 -35.86 -7.54
C LEU A 228 -20.37 -37.37 -7.30
N LEU A 229 -19.28 -38.11 -7.04
CA LEU A 229 -19.34 -39.55 -6.74
C LEU A 229 -19.98 -39.89 -5.38
N MET A 230 -20.02 -38.95 -4.43
CA MET A 230 -20.73 -39.14 -3.16
C MET A 230 -22.24 -38.84 -3.24
N GLN A 231 -22.70 -38.09 -4.25
CA GLN A 231 -24.13 -37.84 -4.46
C GLN A 231 -24.85 -38.96 -5.22
N ASP A 232 -24.11 -39.82 -5.93
CA ASP A 232 -24.66 -40.94 -6.73
C ASP A 232 -24.84 -42.26 -5.97
N ARG A 233 -24.61 -42.29 -4.64
CA ARG A 233 -24.91 -43.47 -3.82
C ARG A 233 -26.35 -43.42 -3.31
N THR A 234 -27.30 -43.73 -4.19
CA THR A 234 -28.64 -44.14 -3.76
C THR A 234 -28.54 -45.43 -2.94
N PRO A 235 -29.25 -45.56 -1.80
CA PRO A 235 -29.26 -46.80 -1.02
C PRO A 235 -29.98 -47.89 -1.80
N LEU A 236 -29.33 -49.06 -1.93
CA LEU A 236 -29.96 -50.28 -2.45
C LEU A 236 -31.13 -50.68 -1.54
N PRO A 237 -32.33 -50.98 -2.09
CA PRO A 237 -33.44 -51.48 -1.30
C PRO A 237 -33.17 -52.93 -0.84
N CYS A 238 -33.65 -53.23 0.37
CA CYS A 238 -33.59 -54.52 1.05
C CYS A 238 -34.30 -55.64 0.28
#